data_AF-A0A2D4NST7-F1
#
_entry.id   AF-A0A2D4NST7-F1
#
_cell.length_a   1.000
_cell.length_b   1.000
_cell.length_c   1.000
_cell.angle_alpha   90.00
_cell.angle_beta   90.00
_cell.angle_gamma   90.00
#
_symmetry.space_group_name_H-M   'P 1'
#
loop_
_entity.id
_entity.type
_entity.pdbx_description
1 polymer ?
#
loop_
_entity_poly.entity_id
_entity_poly.type
_entity_poly.pdbx_seq_one_letter_code
_entity_poly.pdbx_strand_id
1 'polypeptide(L)'
;AQKQLLVCHLPQILRLHLKRFRWSGRNHREKIGVHVNFDEILNMEPYCCRKSLKSLMADHFIYDLSAVVMHHGKGFGSGHYTAYCYNSDGGNSYESAGIGFI
;
A
#
# COMPACT_ATOMS: atom_id res chain seq x y z
N ALA A 1 -2.73 29.42 -2.65
CA ALA A 1 -1.52 28.63 -3.00
C ALA A 1 -1.85 27.14 -2.85
N GLN A 2 -1.45 26.29 -3.80
CA GLN A 2 -1.70 24.84 -3.76
C GLN A 2 -0.37 24.11 -3.56
N LYS A 3 -0.29 23.24 -2.55
CA LYS A 3 0.88 22.40 -2.31
C LYS A 3 0.70 21.07 -3.05
N GLN A 4 1.67 20.70 -3.87
CA GLN A 4 1.73 19.40 -4.53
C GLN A 4 2.99 18.66 -4.10
N LEU A 5 2.87 17.36 -3.84
CA LEU A 5 3.99 16.46 -3.59
C LEU A 5 4.07 15.51 -4.78
N LEU A 6 5.27 15.31 -5.31
CA LEU A 6 5.55 14.45 -6.45
C LEU A 6 6.70 13.50 -6.11
N VAL A 7 6.71 12.33 -6.75
CA VAL A 7 7.74 11.31 -6.58
C VAL A 7 8.89 11.56 -7.55
N CYS A 8 10.11 11.74 -7.03
CA CYS A 8 11.28 11.99 -7.86
C CYS A 8 12.01 10.71 -8.30
N HIS A 9 11.88 9.62 -7.53
CA HIS A 9 12.55 8.34 -7.76
C HIS A 9 11.62 7.21 -7.33
N LEU A 10 11.52 6.18 -8.16
CA LEU A 10 10.69 5.01 -7.93
C LEU A 10 11.56 3.82 -7.47
N PRO A 11 11.21 3.14 -6.36
CA PRO A 11 11.95 1.96 -5.90
C PRO A 11 11.53 0.72 -6.69
N GLN A 12 12.39 -0.29 -6.79
CA GLN A 12 11.99 -1.58 -7.39
C GLN A 12 10.79 -2.23 -6.67
N ILE A 13 10.70 -2.06 -5.34
CA ILE A 13 9.57 -2.54 -4.53
C ILE A 13 8.89 -1.34 -3.88
N LEU A 14 7.67 -1.03 -4.33
CA LEU A 14 6.85 0.06 -3.80
C LEU A 14 5.98 -0.44 -2.65
N ARG A 15 6.07 0.24 -1.49
CA ARG A 15 5.28 -0.06 -0.29
C ARG A 15 4.35 1.11 0.02
N LEU A 16 3.05 0.87 0.00
CA LEU A 16 2.03 1.87 0.30
C LEU A 16 1.38 1.57 1.66
N HIS A 17 1.59 2.46 2.63
CA HIS A 17 0.99 2.34 3.95
C HIS A 17 -0.27 3.20 4.05
N LEU A 18 -1.43 2.56 4.10
CA LEU A 18 -2.69 3.25 4.34
C LEU A 18 -2.74 3.74 5.79
N LYS A 19 -2.81 5.06 5.99
CA LYS A 19 -2.94 5.67 7.32
C LYS A 19 -4.35 5.44 7.88
N ARG A 20 -4.57 4.26 8.48
CA ARG A 20 -5.87 3.83 8.99
C ARG A 20 -6.13 4.18 10.45
N PHE A 21 -5.22 4.88 11.13
CA PHE A 21 -5.44 5.29 12.52
C PHE A 21 -5.34 6.80 12.67
N ARG A 22 -6.37 7.39 13.28
CA ARG A 22 -6.44 8.82 13.58
C ARG A 22 -6.81 9.05 15.04
N TRP A 23 -6.52 10.24 15.53
CA TRP A 23 -7.04 10.74 16.80
C TRP A 23 -8.43 11.32 16.58
N SER A 24 -9.40 10.94 17.41
CA SER A 24 -10.70 11.61 17.50
C SER A 24 -10.73 12.49 18.74
N GLY A 25 -11.54 13.57 18.70
CA GLY A 25 -11.50 14.74 19.59
C GLY A 25 -11.83 14.53 21.08
N ARG A 26 -11.66 13.32 21.63
CA ARG A 26 -11.83 12.99 23.06
C ARG A 26 -10.73 12.04 23.57
N ASN A 27 -9.50 12.26 23.11
CA ASN A 27 -8.35 11.42 23.44
C ASN A 27 -8.46 9.93 23.02
N HIS A 28 -9.23 9.64 21.98
CA HIS A 28 -9.46 8.29 21.53
C HIS A 28 -8.78 8.04 20.18
N ARG A 29 -8.12 6.88 20.02
CA ARG A 29 -7.59 6.42 18.74
C ARG A 29 -8.61 5.54 18.06
N GLU A 30 -8.95 5.86 16.83
CA GLU A 30 -9.91 5.09 16.07
C GLU A 30 -9.31 4.58 14.75
N LYS A 31 -9.77 3.41 14.35
CA LYS A 31 -9.47 2.83 13.05
C LYS A 31 -10.44 3.33 12.00
N ILE A 32 -9.91 3.79 10.87
CA ILE A 32 -10.66 4.16 9.68
C ILE A 32 -11.03 2.89 8.93
N GLY A 33 -12.28 2.47 9.12
CA GLY A 33 -12.85 1.25 8.53
C GLY A 33 -13.36 1.40 7.11
N VAL A 34 -13.10 2.53 6.43
CA VAL A 34 -13.53 2.71 5.03
C VAL A 34 -12.80 1.70 4.14
N HIS A 35 -13.56 1.07 3.26
CA HIS A 35 -12.98 0.21 2.24
C HIS A 35 -12.15 1.05 1.26
N VAL A 36 -11.02 0.50 0.81
CA VAL A 36 -10.15 1.14 -0.18
C VAL A 36 -10.07 0.16 -1.33
N ASN A 37 -10.62 0.57 -2.47
CA ASN A 37 -10.43 -0.14 -3.73
C ASN A 37 -9.00 0.10 -4.21
N PHE A 38 -8.38 -0.94 -4.74
CA PHE A 38 -7.09 -0.89 -5.40
C PHE A 38 -7.09 -1.91 -6.53
N ASP A 39 -6.35 -1.59 -7.58
CA ASP A 39 -6.17 -2.47 -8.74
C ASP A 39 -4.93 -3.34 -8.53
N GLU A 40 -4.87 -4.48 -9.22
CA GLU A 40 -3.68 -5.35 -9.22
C GLU A 40 -2.50 -4.68 -9.94
N ILE A 41 -2.77 -3.81 -10.90
CA ILE A 41 -1.76 -3.07 -11.67
C ILE A 41 -1.86 -1.59 -11.30
N LEU A 42 -0.75 -1.01 -10.83
CA LEU A 42 -0.66 0.39 -10.45
C LEU A 42 0.28 1.15 -11.39
N ASN A 43 -0.25 2.17 -12.08
CA ASN A 43 0.57 3.11 -12.85
C ASN A 43 0.97 4.33 -12.00
N MET A 44 2.26 4.47 -11.71
CA MET A 44 2.83 5.56 -10.92
C MET A 44 3.21 6.81 -11.74
N GLU A 45 3.17 6.75 -13.07
CA GLU A 45 3.58 7.84 -13.97
C GLU A 45 2.91 9.19 -13.64
N PRO A 46 1.59 9.28 -13.38
CA PRO A 46 0.93 10.56 -13.11
C PRO A 46 1.39 11.25 -11.81
N TYR A 47 2.00 10.49 -10.89
CA TYR A 47 2.42 10.98 -9.57
C TYR A 47 3.89 11.38 -9.51
N CYS A 48 4.59 11.28 -10.64
CA CYS A 48 6.04 11.44 -10.70
C CYS A 48 6.51 12.78 -11.28
N CYS A 49 7.71 13.21 -10.88
CA CYS A 49 8.39 14.36 -11.44
C CYS A 49 8.91 14.05 -12.86
N ARG A 50 8.24 14.57 -13.89
CA ARG A 50 8.68 14.44 -15.31
C ARG A 50 10.14 14.84 -15.57
N LYS A 51 10.73 15.72 -14.76
CA LYS A 51 12.11 16.20 -14.95
C LYS A 51 13.17 15.21 -14.48
N SER A 52 12.90 14.39 -13.46
CA SER A 52 13.88 13.44 -12.91
C SER A 52 13.87 12.08 -13.60
N LEU A 53 12.82 11.76 -14.37
CA LEU A 53 12.58 10.42 -14.92
C LEU A 53 12.70 10.34 -16.45
N LYS A 54 13.30 11.34 -17.10
CA LYS A 54 13.46 11.40 -18.58
C LYS A 54 14.21 10.21 -19.19
N SER A 55 14.92 9.43 -18.38
CA SER A 55 15.70 8.26 -18.80
C SER A 55 14.99 6.92 -18.55
N LEU A 56 13.83 6.92 -17.88
CA LEU A 56 13.12 5.69 -17.55
C LEU A 56 12.14 5.33 -18.66
N MET A 57 12.17 4.05 -19.06
CA MET A 57 11.19 3.49 -19.99
C MET A 57 9.79 3.49 -19.35
N ALA A 58 8.73 3.51 -20.17
CA ALA A 58 7.34 3.54 -19.70
C ALA A 58 7.00 2.39 -18.72
N ASP A 59 7.62 1.21 -18.87
CA ASP A 59 7.38 0.07 -17.99
C ASP A 59 7.88 0.26 -16.56
N HIS A 60 8.81 1.19 -16.31
CA HIS A 60 9.32 1.43 -14.94
C HIS A 60 8.31 2.08 -13.99
N PHE A 61 7.17 2.54 -14.53
CA PHE A 61 6.11 3.16 -13.76
C PHE A 61 5.03 2.17 -13.34
N ILE A 62 5.05 0.95 -13.88
CA ILE A 62 4.02 -0.05 -13.67
C ILE A 62 4.45 -1.00 -12.55
N TYR A 63 3.55 -1.22 -11.59
CA TYR A 63 3.76 -2.14 -10.48
C TYR A 63 2.63 -3.16 -10.44
N ASP A 64 3.01 -4.43 -10.31
CA ASP A 64 2.09 -5.51 -9.97
C ASP A 64 1.95 -5.65 -8.44
N LEU A 65 0.72 -5.87 -7.99
CA LEU A 65 0.42 -6.11 -6.59
C LEU A 65 0.98 -7.46 -6.16
N SER A 66 1.99 -7.42 -5.29
CA SER A 66 2.58 -8.64 -4.75
C SER A 66 1.92 -9.12 -3.46
N ALA A 67 1.51 -8.19 -2.59
CA ALA A 67 0.90 -8.55 -1.32
C ALA A 67 0.04 -7.44 -0.70
N VAL A 68 -0.90 -7.85 0.14
CA VAL A 68 -1.76 -6.97 0.95
C VAL A 68 -1.71 -7.39 2.40
N VAL A 69 -1.26 -6.49 3.28
CA VAL A 69 -1.29 -6.68 4.73
C VAL A 69 -2.58 -6.09 5.30
N MET A 70 -3.35 -6.93 5.97
CA MET A 70 -4.64 -6.61 6.56
C MET A 70 -4.53 -6.64 8.08
N HIS A 71 -4.92 -5.54 8.72
CA HIS A 71 -5.14 -5.51 10.16
C HIS A 71 -6.62 -5.80 10.44
N HIS A 72 -6.90 -6.80 11.27
CA HIS A 72 -8.21 -7.14 11.77
C HIS A 72 -8.36 -6.64 13.21
N GLY A 73 -9.57 -6.18 13.56
CA GLY A 73 -9.86 -5.58 14.86
C GLY A 73 -10.04 -4.07 14.81
N LYS A 74 -10.58 -3.53 15.92
CA LYS A 74 -10.96 -2.11 16.05
C LYS A 74 -9.88 -1.25 16.72
N GLY A 75 -9.01 -1.86 17.53
CA GLY A 75 -8.03 -1.16 18.36
C GLY A 75 -6.76 -0.78 17.61
N PHE A 76 -6.12 0.30 18.04
CA PHE A 76 -4.77 0.65 17.61
C PHE A 76 -3.71 -0.27 18.23
N GLY A 77 -3.88 -0.65 19.49
CA GLY A 77 -2.94 -1.48 20.25
C GLY A 77 -3.28 -2.97 20.29
N SER A 78 -4.27 -3.41 19.51
CA SER A 78 -4.71 -4.80 19.48
C SER A 78 -5.27 -5.17 18.11
N GLY A 79 -5.17 -6.45 17.75
CA GLY A 79 -5.71 -6.99 16.51
C GLY A 79 -4.97 -8.22 16.03
N HIS A 80 -5.37 -8.72 14.87
CA HIS A 80 -4.72 -9.83 14.19
C HIS A 80 -4.34 -9.39 12.79
N TYR A 81 -3.13 -9.72 12.33
CA TYR A 81 -2.73 -9.37 10.98
C TYR A 81 -2.68 -10.60 10.09
N THR A 82 -3.19 -10.45 8.88
CA THR A 82 -3.04 -11.44 7.81
C THR A 82 -2.36 -10.77 6.62
N ALA A 83 -1.60 -11.54 5.85
CA ALA A 83 -1.07 -11.11 4.56
C ALA A 83 -1.70 -11.98 3.47
N TYR A 84 -2.19 -11.35 2.42
CA TYR A 84 -2.46 -12.02 1.16
C TYR A 84 -1.26 -11.82 0.26
N CYS A 85 -0.60 -12.89 -0.16
CA CYS A 85 0.61 -12.83 -0.98
C CYS A 85 0.37 -13.55 -2.30
N TYR A 86 0.85 -12.96 -3.39
CA TYR A 86 0.84 -13.59 -4.69
C TYR A 86 1.83 -14.76 -4.72
N ASN A 87 1.35 -15.95 -5.07
CA ASN A 87 2.14 -17.16 -5.20
C ASN A 87 2.28 -17.53 -6.69
N SER A 88 3.50 -17.39 -7.23
CA SER A 88 3.83 -17.82 -8.59
C SER A 88 3.86 -19.34 -8.74
N ASP A 89 4.19 -20.05 -7.67
CA ASP A 89 4.51 -21.48 -7.72
C ASP A 89 3.26 -22.35 -7.48
N GLY A 90 2.23 -21.77 -6.87
CA GLY A 90 0.95 -22.42 -6.56
C GLY A 90 -0.17 -22.24 -7.59
N GLY A 91 0.12 -21.63 -8.75
CA GLY A 91 -0.87 -21.43 -9.82
C GLY A 91 -1.36 -20.00 -10.01
N ASN A 92 -0.51 -18.99 -9.78
CA ASN A 92 -0.80 -17.57 -9.98
C ASN A 92 -2.02 -17.08 -9.17
N SER A 93 -2.04 -17.39 -7.86
CA SER A 93 -3.13 -17.01 -6.96
C SER A 93 -2.62 -16.34 -5.68
N TYR A 94 -3.51 -15.61 -5.00
CA TYR A 94 -3.21 -15.03 -3.69
C TYR A 94 -3.54 -16.02 -2.56
N GLU A 95 -2.56 -16.25 -1.68
CA GLU A 95 -2.74 -17.09 -0.49
C GLU A 95 -2.66 -16.25 0.78
N SER A 96 -3.51 -16.60 1.77
CA SER A 96 -3.55 -15.91 3.07
C SER A 96 -2.65 -16.59 4.08
N ALA A 97 -1.72 -15.84 4.66
CA ALA A 97 -0.88 -16.26 5.78
C ALA A 97 -1.13 -15.38 7.02
N GLY A 98 -1.21 -16.00 8.20
CA GLY A 98 -1.22 -15.27 9.47
C GLY A 98 0.15 -14.65 9.75
N ILE A 99 0.18 -13.35 10.04
CA ILE A 99 1.43 -12.68 10.43
C ILE A 99 1.55 -12.77 11.94
N GLY A 100 2.37 -13.72 12.42
CA GLY A 100 2.77 -13.77 13.81
C GLY A 100 3.73 -12.62 14.13
N PHE A 101 3.33 -11.71 15.01
CA PHE A 101 4.28 -10.80 15.65
C PHE A 101 4.89 -11.53 16.83
N ILE A 102 6.22 -11.68 16.82
CA ILE A 102 7.03 -11.91 18.03
C ILE A 102 7.15 -10.59 18.80
#